data_AF-A0A4Y1ZC67-F1
#
_entry.id   AF-A0A4Y1ZC67-F1
#
_cell.length_a   1.000
_cell.length_b   1.000
_cell.length_c   1.000
_cell.angle_alpha   90.00
_cell.angle_beta   90.00
_cell.angle_gamma   90.00
#
_symmetry.space_group_name_H-M   'P 1'
#
loop_
_entity.id
_entity.type
_entity.pdbx_description
1 polymer ?
#
loop_
_entity_poly.entity_id
_entity_poly.type
_entity_poly.pdbx_seq_one_letter_code
_entity_poly.pdbx_strand_id
1 'polypeptide(L)' 'MGLVQAISAYSKNSIRHLEELSVIANFPESTLAWKAYKKLHLADPSQEYYIFHTDHKTIEVKEQKFIGIRKQFQ' A
#
# COMPACT_ATOMS: atom_id res chain seq x y z
N MET A 1 -7.45 -10.48 4.96
CA MET A 1 -6.57 -9.41 4.46
C MET A 1 -5.68 -9.94 3.36
N GLY A 2 -5.59 -9.27 2.21
CA GLY A 2 -4.65 -9.60 1.14
C GLY A 2 -3.50 -8.59 1.10
N LEU A 3 -2.27 -9.08 1.04
CA LEU A 3 -1.08 -8.27 0.76
C LEU A 3 -0.72 -8.46 -0.71
N VAL A 4 -0.61 -7.36 -1.43
CA VAL A 4 -0.26 -7.36 -2.86
C VAL A 4 0.87 -6.40 -3.14
N GLN A 5 1.60 -6.67 -4.21
CA GLN A 5 2.60 -5.78 -4.78
C GLN A 5 2.02 -5.16 -6.06
N ALA A 6 2.17 -3.85 -6.23
CA ALA A 6 1.91 -3.19 -7.51
C ALA A 6 3.12 -3.37 -8.43
N ILE A 7 2.90 -4.00 -9.59
CA ILE A 7 3.92 -4.19 -10.63
C ILE A 7 3.92 -2.98 -11.56
N SER A 8 2.74 -2.50 -11.96
CA SER A 8 2.55 -1.25 -12.69
C SER A 8 1.39 -0.45 -12.09
N ALA A 9 1.61 0.85 -11.91
CA ALA A 9 0.60 1.76 -11.43
C ALA A 9 0.87 3.19 -11.93
N TYR A 10 -0.20 3.94 -12.19
CA TYR A 10 -0.11 5.35 -12.52
C TYR A 10 -1.07 6.16 -11.65
N SER A 11 -0.77 7.45 -11.48
CA SER A 11 -1.59 8.35 -10.68
C SER A 11 -2.34 9.32 -11.59
N LYS A 12 -3.65 9.44 -11.40
CA LYS A 12 -4.50 10.40 -12.12
C LYS A 12 -5.57 10.93 -11.17
N ASN A 13 -5.76 12.24 -11.14
CA ASN A 13 -6.77 12.90 -10.29
C ASN A 13 -6.69 12.49 -8.80
N SER A 14 -5.48 12.37 -8.25
CA SER A 14 -5.22 11.92 -6.87
C SER A 14 -5.69 10.49 -6.56
N ILE A 15 -5.89 9.67 -7.59
CA ILE A 15 -6.18 8.25 -7.49
C ILE A 15 -4.98 7.50 -8.06
N ARG A 16 -4.47 6.51 -7.31
CA ARG A 16 -3.49 5.55 -7.77
C ARG A 16 -4.23 4.40 -8.46
N HIS A 17 -4.08 4.32 -9.78
CA HIS A 17 -4.61 3.24 -10.60
C HIS A 17 -3.60 2.11 -10.65
N LEU A 18 -3.99 0.93 -10.17
CA LEU A 18 -3.19 -0.28 -10.18
C LEU A 18 -3.48 -1.06 -11.47
N GLU A 19 -2.53 -1.11 -12.40
CA GLU A 19 -2.72 -1.79 -13.69
C GLU A 19 -2.38 -3.28 -13.59
N GLU A 20 -1.29 -3.58 -12.88
CA GLU A 20 -0.83 -4.94 -12.67
C GLU A 20 -0.46 -5.15 -11.20
N LEU A 21 -0.96 -6.24 -10.62
CA LEU A 21 -0.78 -6.59 -9.21
C LEU A 21 -0.38 -8.06 -9.08
N SER A 22 0.53 -8.33 -8.15
CA SER A 22 0.86 -9.69 -7.72
C SER A 22 0.37 -9.92 -6.29
N VAL A 23 -0.34 -11.02 -6.07
CA VAL A 23 -0.77 -11.44 -4.73
C VAL A 23 0.43 -12.07 -4.01
N ILE A 24 0.84 -11.45 -2.90
CA ILE A 24 1.97 -11.93 -2.11
C ILE A 24 1.50 -12.94 -1.07
N ALA A 25 0.44 -12.61 -0.32
CA ALA A 25 -0.08 -13.48 0.72
C ALA A 25 -1.48 -13.05 1.19
N ASN A 26 -2.20 -13.98 1.81
CA ASN A 26 -3.44 -13.72 2.55
C ASN A 26 -3.23 -13.98 4.05
N PHE A 27 -3.85 -13.13 4.87
CA PHE A 27 -3.78 -13.20 6.32
C PHE A 27 -5.18 -13.17 6.93
N PRO A 28 -5.43 -13.93 8.01
CA PRO A 28 -6.69 -13.86 8.75
C PRO A 28 -6.85 -12.53 9.47
N GLU A 29 -5.74 -11.96 9.97
CA GLU A 29 -5.73 -10.75 10.81
C GLU A 29 -4.88 -9.62 10.22
N SER A 30 -5.30 -8.37 10.45
CA SER A 30 -4.61 -7.17 9.94
C SER A 30 -3.19 -7.01 10.51
N THR A 31 -2.98 -7.34 11.78
CA THR A 31 -1.67 -7.25 12.45
C THR A 31 -0.62 -8.11 11.75
N LEU A 32 -0.99 -9.30 11.26
CA LEU A 32 -0.07 -10.19 10.54
C LEU A 32 0.28 -9.62 9.17
N ALA A 33 -0.71 -9.07 8.45
CA ALA A 33 -0.48 -8.41 7.16
C ALA A 33 0.47 -7.22 7.31
N TRP A 34 0.28 -6.37 8.32
CA TRP A 34 1.17 -5.24 8.60
C TRP A 34 2.59 -5.67 8.96
N LYS A 35 2.75 -6.76 9.71
CA LYS A 35 4.08 -7.31 10.03
C LYS A 35 4.80 -7.77 8.77
N ALA A 36 4.11 -8.46 7.86
CA ALA A 36 4.67 -8.90 6.58
C ALA A 36 5.02 -7.72 5.67
N TYR A 37 4.11 -6.75 5.53
CA TYR A 37 4.35 -5.50 4.80
C TYR A 37 5.62 -4.79 5.29
N LYS A 38 5.76 -4.58 6.61
CA LYS A 38 6.93 -3.91 7.18
C LYS A 38 8.23 -4.63 6.84
N LYS A 39 8.24 -5.96 6.88
CA LYS A 39 9.42 -6.76 6.55
C LYS A 39 9.82 -6.57 5.07
N LEU A 40 8.85 -6.61 4.16
CA LEU A 40 9.11 -6.42 2.72
C LEU A 40 9.56 -4.99 2.40
N HIS A 41 8.87 -4.00 2.96
CA HIS A 41 9.20 -2.59 2.74
C HIS A 41 10.57 -2.21 3.32
N LEU A 42 10.97 -2.80 4.46
CA LEU A 42 12.33 -2.62 5.00
C LEU A 42 13.41 -3.27 4.12
N ALA A 43 13.09 -4.38 3.45
CA ALA A 43 14.02 -5.06 2.56
C ALA A 43 14.22 -4.29 1.25
N ASP A 44 13.15 -3.70 0.70
CA ASP A 44 13.19 -2.84 -0.47
C ASP A 44 12.11 -1.74 -0.40
N PRO A 45 12.47 -0.53 0.03
CA PRO A 45 11.53 0.59 0.13
C PRO A 45 11.06 1.13 -1.23
N SER A 46 11.73 0.76 -2.33
CA SER A 46 11.34 1.21 -3.67
C SER A 46 10.11 0.47 -4.20
N GLN A 47 9.82 -0.71 -3.63
CA GLN A 47 8.67 -1.52 -4.01
C GLN A 47 7.38 -0.99 -3.37
N GLU A 48 6.32 -1.02 -4.16
CA GLU A 48 5.02 -0.51 -3.79
C GLU A 48 4.10 -1.67 -3.38
N TYR A 49 3.71 -1.69 -2.11
CA TYR A 49 2.86 -2.74 -1.54
C TYR A 49 1.57 -2.16 -0.96
N TYR A 50 0.51 -2.96 -1.01
CA TYR A 50 -0.80 -2.61 -0.48
C TYR A 50 -1.40 -3.74 0.35
N ILE A 51 -2.10 -3.38 1.42
CA ILE A 51 -2.95 -4.30 2.18
C ILE A 51 -4.40 -3.95 1.91
N PHE A 52 -5.16 -4.92 1.40
CA PHE A 52 -6.59 -4.78 1.13
C PHE A 52 -7.42 -5.73 1.98
N HIS A 53 -8.63 -5.29 2.31
CA HIS A 53 -9.66 -6.23 2.74
C HIS A 53 -10.22 -6.94 1.50
N THR A 54 -10.34 -8.27 1.58
CA THR A 54 -10.71 -9.14 0.43
C THR A 54 -12.22 -9.25 0.21
N ASP A 55 -13.02 -8.66 1.09
CA ASP A 55 -14.47 -8.54 1.02
C ASP A 55 -14.94 -7.37 0.14
N HIS A 56 -14.07 -6.40 -0.13
CA HIS A 56 -14.35 -5.27 -1.01
C HIS A 56 -14.26 -5.68 -2.49
N LYS A 57 -15.37 -5.55 -3.22
CA LYS A 57 -15.45 -5.85 -4.66
C LYS A 57 -14.68 -4.87 -5.55
N THR A 58 -14.40 -3.67 -5.03
CA THR A 58 -13.70 -2.59 -5.74
C THR A 58 -12.64 -1.99 -4.84
N ILE A 59 -11.46 -1.76 -5.40
CA ILE A 59 -10.32 -1.18 -4.70
C ILE A 59 -10.06 0.20 -5.30
N GLU A 60 -10.10 1.24 -4.47
CA GLU A 60 -9.71 2.61 -4.84
C GLU A 60 -8.61 3.07 -3.88
N VAL A 61 -7.45 3.45 -4.42
CA VAL A 61 -6.33 3.97 -3.64
C VAL A 61 -6.26 5.48 -3.85
N LYS A 62 -6.62 6.24 -2.82
CA LYS A 62 -6.56 7.70 -2.83
C LYS A 62 -5.18 8.17 -2.37
N GLU A 63 -4.54 9.00 -3.17
CA GLU A 63 -3.26 9.63 -2.84
C GLU A 63 -3.49 10.94 -2.08
N GLN A 64 -2.98 11.02 -0.87
CA GLN A 64 -2.91 12.27 -0.13
C GLN A 64 -1.46 12.75 -0.05
N LYS A 65 -1.12 13.80 -0.80
CA LYS A 65 0.20 14.42 -0.74
C LYS A 65 0.27 15.31 0.50
N PHE A 66 1.06 14.91 1.49
CA PHE A 66 1.36 15.75 2.64
C PHE A 66 2.54 16.67 2.32
N ILE A 67 2.27 17.97 2.16
CA ILE A 67 3.31 19.00 2.09
C ILE A 67 3.73 19.28 3.53
N GLY A 68 4.73 18.56 4.03
CA GLY A 68 5.13 18.63 5.43
C GLY A 68 5.66 20.01 5.82
N ILE A 69 4.95 20.74 6.68
CA ILE A 69 5.54 21.83 7.46
C ILE A 69 6.27 21.18 8.63
N ARG A 70 7.59 21.03 8.55
CA ARG A 70 8.40 20.63 9.70
C ARG A 70 8.44 21.80 10.68
N LYS A 71 7.56 21.83 11.69
CA LYS A 71 7.82 22.62 12.90
C LYS A 71 8.95 21.91 13.65
N GLN A 72 10.13 22.53 13.69
CA GLN A 72 11.12 22.20 14.70
C GLN A 72 10.50 22.55 16.05
N PHE A 73 10.23 21.52 16.87
CA PHE A 73 9.95 21.73 18.28
C PHE A 73 11.29 22.02 18.95
N GLN A 74 11.39 23.19 19.59
CA GLN A 74 12.49 23.63 20.45
C GLN A 74 12.33 23.02 21.85
#